data_AF-A0A8E0IIN0-F1
#
_entry.id   AF-A0A8E0IIN0-F1
#
_cell.length_a   1.000
_cell.length_b   1.000
_cell.length_c   1.000
_cell.angle_alpha   90.00
_cell.angle_beta   90.00
_cell.angle_gamma   90.00
#
_symmetry.space_group_name_H-M   'P 1'
#
loop_
_entity.id
_entity.type
_entity.pdbx_description
1 polymer ?
#
loop_
_entity_poly.entity_id
_entity_poly.type
_entity_poly.pdbx_seq_one_letter_code
_entity_poly.pdbx_strand_id
1 'polypeptide(L)'
;MKKNFINFILTMTTIAVVVLLVTLGDRIKSKQTEVIVLCAILLLVSVLYHAYKQHYSDKRESFFVPKINGIGFSVNPNTFEGKIIWYVVFLVVIIFLLVTIFT
;
A
#
# COMPACT_ATOMS: atom_id res chain seq x y z
N MET A 1 17.49 2.70 -14.87
CA MET A 1 17.98 2.08 -13.61
C MET A 1 17.82 2.95 -12.37
N LYS A 2 18.29 4.20 -12.34
CA LYS A 2 18.27 5.07 -11.14
C LYS A 2 16.86 5.31 -10.54
N LYS A 3 15.83 5.51 -11.36
CA LYS A 3 14.46 5.79 -10.88
C LYS A 3 13.80 4.58 -10.20
N ASN A 4 14.03 3.38 -10.72
CA ASN A 4 13.51 2.13 -10.14
C ASN A 4 14.23 1.78 -8.84
N PHE A 5 15.53 2.09 -8.74
CA PHE A 5 16.30 1.90 -7.52
C PHE A 5 15.86 2.86 -6.39
N ILE A 6 15.58 4.13 -6.73
CA ILE A 6 15.04 5.10 -5.76
C ILE A 6 13.66 4.67 -5.26
N ASN A 7 12.76 4.23 -6.17
CA ASN A 7 11.45 3.73 -5.79
C ASN A 7 11.54 2.46 -4.92
N PHE A 8 12.49 1.58 -5.21
CA PHE A 8 12.75 0.39 -4.40
C PHE A 8 13.21 0.76 -2.99
N ILE A 9 14.18 1.67 -2.86
CA ILE A 9 14.64 2.18 -1.56
C ILE A 9 13.48 2.84 -0.80
N LEU A 10 12.70 3.69 -1.45
CA LEU A 10 11.53 4.32 -0.84
C LEU A 10 10.55 3.28 -0.30
N THR A 11 10.22 2.28 -1.11
CA THR A 11 9.28 1.21 -0.72
C THR A 11 9.82 0.41 0.47
N MET A 12 11.10 0.03 0.45
CA MET A 12 11.73 -0.71 1.54
C MET A 12 11.80 0.11 2.83
N THR A 13 12.10 1.41 2.73
CA THR A 13 12.09 2.33 3.87
C THR A 13 10.69 2.49 4.43
N THR A 14 9.67 2.61 3.58
CA THR A 14 8.26 2.70 4.04
C THR A 14 7.84 1.41 4.75
N ILE A 15 8.18 0.24 4.20
CA ILE A 15 7.89 -1.06 4.84
C ILE A 15 8.61 -1.16 6.19
N ALA A 16 9.89 -0.78 6.26
CA ALA A 16 10.66 -0.81 7.51
C ALA A 16 10.05 0.11 8.58
N VAL A 17 9.59 1.30 8.19
CA VAL A 17 8.88 2.22 9.10
C VAL A 17 7.55 1.64 9.55
N VAL A 18 6.76 1.03 8.66
CA VAL A 18 5.49 0.38 9.03
C VAL A 18 5.72 -0.76 10.03
N VAL A 19 6.70 -1.64 9.78
CA VAL A 19 7.06 -2.75 10.69
C VAL A 19 7.55 -2.21 12.04
N LEU A 20 8.37 -1.16 12.04
CA LEU A 20 8.81 -0.50 13.27
C LEU A 20 7.62 0.08 14.05
N LEU A 21 6.68 0.73 13.37
CA LEU A 21 5.49 1.32 14.01
C LEU A 21 4.55 0.25 14.57
N VAL A 22 4.34 -0.86 13.86
CA VAL A 22 3.54 -2.00 14.34
C VAL A 22 4.19 -2.65 15.57
N THR A 23 5.49 -2.94 15.51
CA THR A 23 6.22 -3.56 16.62
C THR A 23 6.32 -2.67 17.86
N LEU A 24 6.35 -1.35 17.68
CA LEU A 24 6.25 -0.39 18.78
C LEU A 24 4.80 -0.25 19.30
N GLY A 25 3.80 -0.36 18.43
CA GLY A 25 2.37 -0.35 18.79
C GLY A 25 1.93 -1.53 19.62
N ASP A 26 2.46 -2.73 19.36
CA ASP A 26 2.20 -3.89 20.23
C ASP A 26 2.72 -3.68 21.67
N ARG A 27 3.74 -2.83 21.85
CA ARG A 27 4.26 -2.45 23.18
C ARG A 27 3.51 -1.27 23.80
N ILE A 28 2.86 -0.45 22.97
CA ILE A 28 2.14 0.75 23.38
C ILE A 28 0.70 0.60 22.86
N LYS A 29 -0.15 -0.10 23.64
CA LYS A 29 -1.60 -0.21 23.38
C LYS A 29 -2.28 1.14 23.57
N SER A 30 -1.99 2.08 22.68
CA SER A 30 -2.61 3.38 22.64
C SER A 30 -3.35 3.54 21.32
N LYS A 31 -4.55 4.10 21.41
CA LYS A 31 -5.37 4.51 20.27
C LYS A 31 -4.57 5.35 19.26
N GLN A 32 -3.61 6.14 19.75
CA GLN A 32 -2.72 6.95 18.92
C GLN A 32 -1.81 6.10 18.03
N THR A 33 -1.26 4.98 18.54
CA THR A 33 -0.39 4.12 17.76
C THR A 33 -1.14 3.36 16.68
N GLU A 34 -2.36 2.90 16.97
CA GLU A 34 -3.23 2.26 15.97
C GLU A 34 -3.56 3.21 14.81
N VAL A 35 -3.92 4.46 15.12
CA VAL A 35 -4.17 5.51 14.12
C VAL A 35 -2.91 5.77 13.28
N ILE A 36 -1.73 5.88 13.90
CA ILE A 36 -0.46 6.09 13.19
C ILE A 36 -0.17 4.93 12.24
N VAL A 37 -0.37 3.69 12.68
CA VAL A 37 -0.17 2.48 11.85
C VAL A 37 -1.13 2.48 10.67
N LEU A 38 -2.42 2.77 10.88
CA LEU A 38 -3.41 2.81 9.79
C LEU A 38 -3.12 3.93 8.79
N CYS A 39 -2.67 5.11 9.25
CA CYS A 39 -2.17 6.18 8.38
C CYS A 39 -0.96 5.73 7.55
N ALA A 40 -0.01 5.02 8.16
CA ALA A 40 1.16 4.50 7.46
C ALA A 40 0.79 3.43 6.42
N ILE A 41 -0.17 2.55 6.72
CA ILE A 41 -0.73 1.58 5.77
C ILE A 41 -1.39 2.31 4.60
N LEU A 42 -2.21 3.34 4.86
CA LEU A 42 -2.88 4.10 3.80
C LEU A 42 -1.89 4.77 2.85
N LEU A 43 -0.81 5.36 3.40
CA LEU A 43 0.29 5.91 2.62
C LEU A 43 1.00 4.83 1.79
N LEU A 44 1.29 3.68 2.39
CA LEU A 44 1.94 2.57 1.69
C LEU A 44 1.09 2.05 0.52
N VAL A 45 -0.21 1.83 0.73
CA VAL A 45 -1.14 1.40 -0.33
C VAL A 45 -1.20 2.46 -1.45
N SER A 46 -1.16 3.75 -1.10
CA SER A 46 -1.14 4.86 -2.08
C SER A 46 0.11 4.84 -2.95
N VAL A 47 1.29 4.66 -2.33
CA VAL A 47 2.57 4.54 -3.04
C VAL A 47 2.57 3.30 -3.95
N LEU A 48 2.09 2.16 -3.45
CA LEU A 48 1.99 0.93 -4.22
C LEU A 48 1.06 1.08 -5.42
N TYR A 49 -0.13 1.66 -5.24
CA TYR A 49 -1.05 1.92 -6.34
C TYR A 49 -0.38 2.74 -7.45
N HIS A 50 0.32 3.82 -7.09
CA HIS A 50 1.02 4.64 -8.08
C HIS A 50 2.18 3.89 -8.75
N ALA A 51 2.96 3.12 -7.99
CA ALA A 51 4.05 2.32 -8.51
C ALA A 51 3.57 1.26 -9.52
N TYR A 52 2.52 0.51 -9.19
CA TYR A 52 1.90 -0.46 -10.10
C TYR A 52 1.29 0.22 -11.32
N LYS A 53 0.62 1.35 -11.12
CA LYS A 53 0.02 2.12 -12.22
C LYS A 53 1.06 2.60 -13.22
N GLN A 54 2.19 3.12 -12.74
CA GLN A 54 3.27 3.58 -13.58
C GLN A 54 4.01 2.41 -14.26
N HIS A 55 4.33 1.36 -13.51
CA HIS A 55 5.13 0.23 -13.99
C HIS A 55 4.40 -0.60 -15.07
N TYR A 56 3.08 -0.71 -15.01
CA TYR A 56 2.26 -1.46 -15.96
C TYR A 56 1.36 -0.55 -16.83
N SER A 57 1.79 0.68 -17.09
CA SER A 57 1.01 1.69 -17.81
C SER A 57 0.65 1.32 -19.25
N ASP A 58 1.45 0.43 -19.85
CA ASP A 58 1.31 -0.17 -21.19
C ASP A 58 0.42 -1.41 -21.19
N LYS A 59 0.24 -2.08 -20.06
CA LYS A 59 -0.53 -3.33 -19.95
C LYS A 59 -1.95 -3.06 -19.48
N ARG A 60 -2.81 -2.49 -20.32
CA ARG A 60 -4.18 -2.09 -19.91
C ARG A 60 -5.23 -3.20 -19.96
N GLU A 61 -4.93 -4.32 -20.62
CA GLU A 61 -5.89 -5.42 -20.82
C GLU A 61 -5.73 -6.55 -19.79
N SER A 62 -4.55 -6.67 -19.16
CA SER A 62 -4.29 -7.74 -18.20
C SER A 62 -4.67 -7.33 -16.79
N PHE A 63 -5.66 -8.01 -16.21
CA PHE A 63 -6.11 -7.78 -14.83
C PHE A 63 -5.05 -8.20 -13.79
N PHE A 64 -4.40 -9.34 -14.00
CA PHE A 64 -3.26 -9.77 -13.19
C PHE A 64 -1.94 -9.38 -13.86
N VAL A 65 -1.02 -8.86 -13.06
CA VAL A 65 0.36 -8.57 -13.47
C VAL A 65 1.31 -9.23 -12.48
N PRO A 66 2.50 -9.67 -12.91
CA PRO A 66 3.52 -10.13 -11.97
C PRO A 66 3.79 -9.05 -10.93
N LYS A 67 4.22 -9.41 -9.72
CA LYS A 67 4.63 -8.38 -8.75
C LYS A 67 5.90 -7.67 -9.24
N ILE A 68 6.04 -6.39 -8.93
CA ILE A 68 7.22 -5.58 -9.30
C ILE A 68 8.52 -6.19 -8.76
N ASN A 69 8.46 -6.90 -7.63
CA ASN A 69 9.58 -7.61 -7.00
C ASN A 69 9.76 -9.06 -7.48
N GLY A 70 9.03 -9.50 -8.52
CA GLY A 70 9.29 -10.74 -9.26
C GLY A 70 8.60 -12.01 -8.75
N ILE A 71 8.04 -12.04 -7.54
CA ILE A 71 7.42 -13.25 -6.98
C ILE A 71 5.90 -13.09 -6.83
N GLY A 72 5.15 -13.90 -7.57
CA GLY A 72 3.68 -13.94 -7.54
C GLY A 72 3.02 -12.88 -8.40
N PHE A 73 1.69 -12.73 -8.24
CA PHE A 73 0.86 -11.79 -9.00
C PHE A 73 0.29 -10.69 -8.11
N SER A 74 -0.06 -9.58 -8.75
CA SER A 74 -0.78 -8.44 -8.17
C SER A 74 -1.91 -8.03 -9.12
N VAL A 75 -2.83 -7.22 -8.60
CA VAL A 75 -3.93 -6.64 -9.38
C VAL A 75 -3.47 -5.37 -10.07
N ASN A 76 -3.73 -5.27 -11.37
CA ASN A 76 -3.31 -4.16 -12.19
C ASN A 76 -4.26 -2.95 -12.05
N PRO A 77 -3.81 -1.82 -11.48
CA PRO A 77 -4.66 -0.63 -11.32
C PRO A 77 -5.01 0.09 -12.63
N ASN A 78 -4.44 -0.33 -13.77
CA ASN A 78 -4.74 0.27 -15.08
C ASN A 78 -5.97 -0.33 -15.76
N THR A 79 -6.50 -1.46 -15.27
CA THR A 79 -7.77 -2.05 -15.71
C THR A 79 -8.93 -1.43 -14.94
N PHE A 80 -10.16 -1.49 -15.49
CA PHE A 80 -11.34 -0.94 -14.83
C PHE A 80 -11.62 -1.69 -13.52
N GLU A 81 -11.66 -3.01 -13.59
CA GLU A 81 -11.87 -3.92 -12.47
C GLU A 81 -10.74 -3.78 -11.44
N GLY A 82 -9.49 -3.69 -11.91
CA GLY A 82 -8.35 -3.56 -11.02
C GLY A 82 -8.39 -2.25 -10.24
N LYS A 83 -8.77 -1.14 -10.88
CA LYS A 83 -8.97 0.14 -10.20
C LYS A 83 -10.03 0.03 -9.09
N ILE A 84 -11.14 -0.67 -9.35
CA ILE A 84 -12.18 -0.91 -8.33
C ILE A 84 -11.60 -1.67 -7.14
N ILE A 85 -10.84 -2.76 -7.36
CA ILE A 85 -10.21 -3.51 -6.27
C ILE A 85 -9.30 -2.61 -5.43
N TRP A 86 -8.44 -1.81 -6.07
CA TRP A 86 -7.58 -0.88 -5.34
C TRP A 86 -8.39 0.13 -4.51
N TYR A 87 -9.49 0.67 -5.04
CA TYR A 87 -10.40 1.53 -4.27
C TYR A 87 -11.08 0.83 -3.11
N VAL A 88 -11.46 -0.44 -3.24
CA VAL A 88 -11.96 -1.24 -2.12
C VAL A 88 -10.89 -1.38 -1.04
N VAL A 89 -9.63 -1.64 -1.41
CA VAL A 89 -8.52 -1.69 -0.43
C VAL A 89 -8.35 -0.35 0.29
N PHE A 90 -8.35 0.78 -0.42
CA PHE A 90 -8.32 2.10 0.21
C PHE A 90 -9.50 2.32 1.16
N LEU A 91 -10.71 1.99 0.72
CA LEU A 91 -11.93 2.16 1.50
C LEU A 91 -11.89 1.37 2.80
N VAL A 92 -11.43 0.12 2.76
CA VAL A 92 -11.29 -0.73 3.95
C VAL A 92 -10.35 -0.08 4.97
N VAL A 93 -9.18 0.40 4.53
CA VAL A 93 -8.21 1.07 5.44
C VAL A 93 -8.81 2.36 6.02
N ILE A 94 -9.55 3.14 5.22
CA ILE A 94 -10.25 4.35 5.69
C ILE A 94 -11.32 4.01 6.73
N ILE A 95 -12.12 2.95 6.50
CA ILE A 95 -13.14 2.50 7.47
C ILE A 95 -12.47 2.13 8.79
N PHE A 96 -11.40 1.34 8.76
CA PHE A 96 -10.66 1.00 9.99
C PHE A 96 -10.12 2.24 10.69
N LEU A 97 -9.59 3.21 9.94
CA LEU A 97 -9.11 4.47 10.49
C LEU A 97 -10.23 5.25 11.19
N LEU A 98 -11.40 5.38 10.56
CA LEU A 98 -12.55 6.07 11.13
C LEU A 98 -13.05 5.35 12.39
N VAL A 99 -13.22 4.03 12.33
CA VAL A 99 -13.63 3.22 13.49
C VAL A 99 -12.66 3.42 14.65
N THR A 100 -11.36 3.37 14.38
CA THR A 100 -10.32 3.55 15.40
C THR A 100 -10.29 4.97 15.95
N ILE A 101 -10.68 6.00 15.19
CA ILE A 101 -10.74 7.39 15.70
C ILE A 101 -11.99 7.58 16.57
N PHE A 102 -13.14 7.08 16.12
CA PHE A 102 -14.43 7.36 16.74
C PHE A 102 -14.88 6.36 17.82
N THR A 103 -14.19 5.22 17.96
CA THR A 103 -14.39 4.24 19.05
C THR A 103 -13.29 4.41 20.07
#